data_AF-A0A932EJE7-F1
#
_entry.id   AF-A0A932EJE7-F1
#
_cell.length_a   1.000
_cell.length_b   1.000
_cell.length_c   1.000
_cell.angle_alpha   90.00
_cell.angle_beta   90.00
_cell.angle_gamma   90.00
#
_symmetry.space_group_name_H-M   'P 1'
#
loop_
_entity.id
_entity.type
_entity.pdbx_description
1 polymer ?
#
loop_
_entity_poly.entity_id
_entity_poly.type
_entity_poly.pdbx_seq_one_letter_code
_entity_poly.pdbx_strand_id
1 'polypeptide(L)'
;MVVQVVKPDGSVTTYNSATNIDTNTLGFGTSNLVAGTHTLRACLNANCEPPTISTSFSITASSTGSRANFFASVLQSAARIFRGFLGFFR
;
A
#
# COMPACT_ATOMS: atom_id res chain seq x y z
N MET A 1 8.34 -2.53 25.95
CA MET A 1 7.19 -2.60 25.01
C MET A 1 7.72 -2.48 23.60
N VAL A 2 7.26 -3.32 22.68
CA VAL A 2 7.66 -3.25 21.27
C VAL A 2 6.44 -3.23 20.35
N VAL A 3 6.52 -2.53 19.23
CA VAL A 3 5.48 -2.57 18.19
C VAL A 3 6.04 -3.27 16.96
N GLN A 4 5.28 -4.23 16.48
CA GLN A 4 5.66 -5.12 15.40
C GLN A 4 4.56 -5.16 14.33
N VAL A 5 4.98 -5.29 13.08
CA VAL A 5 4.08 -5.65 11.98
C VAL A 5 4.37 -7.08 11.59
N VAL A 6 3.32 -7.88 11.55
CA VAL A 6 3.32 -9.23 10.99
C VAL A 6 2.80 -9.12 9.56
N LYS A 7 3.64 -9.53 8.61
CA LYS A 7 3.31 -9.55 7.19
C LYS A 7 2.46 -10.79 6.83
N PRO A 8 1.80 -10.81 5.66
CA PRO A 8 1.01 -11.96 5.20
C PRO A 8 1.79 -13.28 5.15
N ASP A 9 3.11 -13.23 4.93
CA ASP A 9 4.01 -14.39 4.91
C ASP A 9 4.43 -14.87 6.31
N GLY A 10 3.92 -14.24 7.37
CA GLY A 10 4.27 -14.53 8.76
C GLY A 10 5.57 -13.88 9.25
N SER A 11 6.30 -13.16 8.39
CA SER A 11 7.51 -12.45 8.79
C SER A 11 7.19 -11.26 9.71
N VAL A 12 8.08 -11.00 10.66
CA VAL A 12 7.88 -9.96 11.69
C VAL A 12 8.89 -8.84 11.49
N THR A 13 8.41 -7.60 11.44
CA THR A 13 9.25 -6.40 11.42
C THR A 13 9.00 -5.59 12.69
N THR A 14 10.04 -5.37 13.49
CA THR A 14 9.96 -4.51 14.69
C THR A 14 10.20 -3.07 14.28
N TYR A 15 9.22 -2.20 14.55
CA TYR A 15 9.27 -0.78 14.17
C TYR A 15 9.66 0.14 15.32
N ASN A 16 9.42 -0.27 16.56
CA ASN A 16 9.82 0.50 17.72
C ASN A 16 10.06 -0.41 18.93
N SER A 17 11.04 -0.05 19.75
CA SER A 17 11.23 -0.54 21.10
C SER A 17 11.28 0.64 22.07
N ALA A 18 10.30 0.71 22.96
CA ALA A 18 10.21 1.75 23.98
C ALA A 18 9.90 1.17 25.36
N THR A 19 10.37 1.85 26.39
CA THR A 19 10.15 1.52 27.81
C THR A 19 9.39 2.64 28.49
N ASN A 20 8.38 2.31 29.30
CA ASN A 20 7.54 3.25 30.08
C ASN A 20 6.81 4.30 29.24
N ILE A 21 5.99 3.87 28.28
CA ILE A 21 5.16 4.80 27.50
C ILE A 21 3.69 4.42 27.64
N ASP A 22 2.89 5.30 28.23
CA ASP A 22 1.43 5.15 28.35
C ASP A 22 0.72 5.44 27.01
N THR A 23 1.28 6.34 26.20
CA THR A 23 0.81 6.68 24.85
C THR A 23 1.96 6.92 23.89
N ASN A 24 2.00 6.19 22.78
CA ASN A 24 3.06 6.29 21.78
C ASN A 24 2.46 6.46 20.37
N THR A 25 2.85 7.51 19.66
CA THR A 25 2.47 7.71 18.26
C THR A 25 3.63 7.26 17.38
N LEU A 26 3.37 6.27 16.51
CA LEU A 26 4.39 5.68 15.65
C LEU A 26 4.05 5.89 14.18
N GLY A 27 4.98 6.49 13.45
CA GLY A 27 5.00 6.45 12.00
C GLY A 27 5.79 5.24 11.51
N PHE A 28 5.29 4.54 10.50
CA PHE A 28 6.03 3.50 9.81
C PHE A 28 5.88 3.66 8.30
N GLY A 29 6.96 3.37 7.56
CA GLY A 29 6.95 3.37 6.11
C GLY A 29 6.29 2.11 5.55
N THR A 30 5.44 2.28 4.52
CA THR A 30 4.75 1.18 3.82
C THR A 30 5.41 0.79 2.50
N SER A 31 6.48 1.48 2.08
CA SER A 31 7.11 1.34 0.76
C SER A 31 7.61 -0.07 0.42
N ASN A 32 7.97 -0.86 1.43
CA ASN A 32 8.49 -2.24 1.26
C ASN A 32 7.49 -3.32 1.70
N LEU A 33 6.24 -2.94 1.98
CA LEU A 33 5.20 -3.90 2.35
C LEU A 33 4.48 -4.37 1.09
N VAL A 34 4.41 -5.68 0.92
CA VAL A 34 3.64 -6.30 -0.16
C VAL A 34 2.14 -6.03 0.02
N ALA A 35 1.41 -6.00 -1.08
CA ALA A 35 -0.04 -5.94 -1.02
C ALA A 35 -0.60 -7.17 -0.27
N GLY A 36 -1.59 -6.94 0.59
CA GLY A 36 -2.17 -7.97 1.44
C GLY A 36 -2.56 -7.47 2.82
N THR A 37 -3.08 -8.37 3.65
CA THR A 37 -3.47 -8.11 5.04
C THR A 37 -2.26 -8.26 5.95
N HIS A 38 -1.95 -7.20 6.67
CA HIS A 38 -0.90 -7.15 7.68
C HIS A 38 -1.54 -7.02 9.06
N THR A 39 -0.83 -7.49 10.09
CA THR A 39 -1.28 -7.33 11.48
C THR A 39 -0.29 -6.46 12.23
N LEU A 40 -0.74 -5.31 12.70
CA LEU A 40 -0.04 -4.49 13.69
C LEU A 40 -0.28 -5.10 15.06
N ARG A 41 0.80 -5.42 15.78
CA ARG A 41 0.72 -5.89 17.17
C ARG A 41 1.63 -5.07 18.07
N ALA A 42 1.09 -4.71 19.23
CA ALA A 42 1.83 -4.10 20.32
C ALA A 42 2.07 -5.16 21.41
N CYS A 43 3.35 -5.38 21.72
CA CYS A 43 3.80 -6.27 22.77
C CYS A 43 4.08 -5.47 24.04
N LEU A 44 3.32 -5.77 25.10
CA LEU A 44 3.42 -5.09 26.38
C LEU A 44 4.62 -5.57 27.21
N ASN A 45 5.17 -6.74 26.89
CA ASN A 45 6.36 -7.32 27.52
C ASN A 45 7.49 -7.59 26.51
N ALA A 46 8.68 -7.92 27.02
CA ALA A 46 9.88 -8.16 26.19
C ALA A 46 9.76 -9.43 25.31
N ASN A 47 8.90 -10.36 25.70
CA ASN A 47 8.77 -11.67 25.05
C ASN A 47 7.61 -11.73 24.05
N CYS A 48 6.85 -10.64 23.87
CA CYS A 48 5.60 -10.63 23.12
C CYS A 48 4.61 -11.73 23.53
N GLU A 49 4.68 -12.18 24.79
CA GLU A 49 3.75 -13.15 25.33
C GLU A 49 2.40 -12.46 25.58
N PRO A 50 1.26 -13.11 25.37
CA PRO A 50 -0.05 -12.54 25.66
C PRO A 50 -0.08 -11.91 27.06
N PRO A 51 -0.73 -10.74 27.23
CA PRO A 51 -1.59 -10.05 26.28
C PRO A 51 -0.83 -9.17 25.29
N THR A 52 -1.08 -9.38 23.99
CA THR A 52 -0.69 -8.48 22.90
C THR A 52 -1.92 -7.80 22.34
N ILE A 53 -1.85 -6.50 22.07
CA ILE A 53 -2.94 -5.77 21.41
C ILE A 53 -2.66 -5.81 19.91
N SER A 54 -3.59 -6.32 19.11
CA SER A 54 -3.42 -6.44 17.66
C SER A 54 -4.56 -5.80 16.88
N THR A 55 -4.22 -5.20 15.75
CA THR A 55 -5.17 -4.68 14.77
C THR A 55 -4.71 -5.06 13.36
N SER A 56 -5.64 -5.37 12.48
CA SER A 56 -5.35 -5.70 11.08
C SER A 56 -5.51 -4.48 10.19
N PHE A 57 -4.68 -4.40 9.16
CA PHE A 57 -4.79 -3.39 8.12
C PHE A 57 -4.40 -3.98 6.76
N SER A 58 -4.95 -3.44 5.69
CA SER A 58 -4.71 -3.95 4.34
C SER A 58 -3.94 -2.93 3.52
N ILE A 59 -2.90 -3.40 2.83
CA ILE A 59 -2.19 -2.63 1.82
C ILE A 59 -2.67 -3.08 0.45
N THR A 60 -3.13 -2.13 -0.34
CA THR A 60 -3.45 -2.34 -1.75
C THR A 60 -2.33 -1.77 -2.60
N ALA A 61 -1.84 -2.55 -3.57
CA ALA A 61 -0.93 -2.03 -4.56
C ALA A 61 -1.71 -1.10 -5.49
N SER A 62 -1.35 0.18 -5.48
CA SER A 62 -1.80 1.09 -6.52
C SER A 62 -0.81 0.98 -7.68
N SER A 63 -1.19 0.24 -8.72
CA SER A 63 -0.46 0.37 -9.98
C SER A 63 -0.75 1.76 -10.52
N THR A 64 0.28 2.61 -10.64
CA THR A 64 0.25 3.72 -11.60
C THR A 64 0.32 3.11 -13.00
N GLY A 65 -0.73 2.39 -13.37
CA GLY A 65 -0.79 1.47 -14.50
C GLY A 65 -1.94 1.85 -15.40
N SER A 66 -1.82 3.01 -16.06
CA SER A 66 -2.51 3.30 -17.33
C SER A 66 -2.03 4.60 -18.00
N ARG A 67 -0.78 5.04 -17.81
CA ARG A 67 -0.23 6.07 -18.73
C ARG A 67 -0.21 5.55 -20.18
N ALA A 68 0.10 4.27 -20.39
CA ALA A 68 0.05 3.63 -21.71
C ALA A 68 -1.38 3.61 -22.32
N ASN A 69 -2.40 3.35 -21.51
CA ASN A 69 -3.80 3.33 -21.97
C ASN A 69 -4.34 4.74 -22.24
N PHE A 70 -3.86 5.76 -21.53
CA PHE A 70 -4.22 7.15 -21.78
C PHE A 70 -3.68 7.61 -23.15
N PHE A 71 -2.40 7.38 -23.45
CA PHE A 71 -1.85 7.75 -24.76
C PHE A 71 -2.49 6.95 -25.91
N ALA A 72 -2.76 5.65 -25.73
CA ALA A 72 -3.46 4.85 -26.73
C ALA A 72 -4.88 5.36 -27.03
N SER A 73 -5.62 5.81 -26.01
CA SER A 73 -6.95 6.40 -26.16
C SER A 73 -6.91 7.77 -26.86
N VAL A 74 -5.93 8.61 -26.52
CA VAL A 74 -5.74 9.93 -27.16
C VAL A 74 -5.33 9.77 -28.64
N LEU A 75 -4.43 8.83 -28.96
CA LEU A 75 -4.02 8.52 -30.33
C LEU A 75 -5.17 7.96 -31.18
N GLN A 76 -6.00 7.05 -30.63
CA GLN A 76 -7.19 6.54 -31.34
C GLN A 76 -8.24 7.63 -31.57
N SER A 77 -8.41 8.55 -30.62
CA SER A 77 -9.33 9.68 -30.77
C SER A 77 -8.84 10.66 -31.85
N ALA A 78 -7.54 10.95 -31.91
CA ALA A 78 -6.93 11.77 -32.95
C ALA A 78 -7.05 11.13 -34.35
N ALA A 79 -6.87 9.81 -34.47
CA ALA A 79 -7.00 9.08 -35.73
C ALA A 79 -8.44 9.06 -36.28
N ARG A 80 -9.45 9.09 -35.42
CA ARG A 80 -10.87 9.18 -35.82
C ARG A 80 -11.23 10.56 -36.40
N ILE A 81 -10.66 11.63 -35.84
CA ILE A 81 -10.89 13.01 -36.32
C ILE A 81 -10.32 13.20 -37.75
N PHE A 82 -9.13 12.67 -38.01
CA PHE A 82 -8.49 12.78 -39.34
C PHE A 82 -9.27 12.01 -40.42
N ARG A 83 -9.83 10.84 -40.07
CA ARG A 83 -10.70 10.06 -40.98
C ARG A 83 -12.05 10.73 -41.22
N GLY A 84 -12.60 11.44 -40.23
CA GLY A 84 -13.82 12.23 -40.39
C GLY A 84 -13.62 13.44 -41.32
N PHE A 85 -12.46 14.09 -41.24
CA PHE A 85 -12.15 15.27 -42.06
C PHE A 85 -11.90 14.93 -43.54
N LEU A 86 -11.29 13.78 -43.83
CA LEU A 86 -11.03 13.33 -45.21
C LEU A 86 -12.28 12.78 -45.92
N GLY A 87 -13.33 12.42 -45.17
CA GLY A 87 -14.62 11.99 -45.73
C GLY A 87 -15.56 13.13 -46.12
N PHE A 88 -15.26 14.38 -45.71
CA PHE A 88 -16.07 15.56 -46.00
C PHE A 88 -15.67 16.28 -47.31
N PHE A 89 -14.55 15.88 -47.92
CA PHE A 89 -14.05 16.39 -49.21
C PHE A 89 -14.25 15.42 -50.39
N ARG A 90 -15.21 14.48 -50.29
CA ARG A 90 -15.61 13.61 -51.41
C ARG A 90 -17.06 13.84 -51.82
#